data_AF-A0A960K2C4-F1
#
_entry.id   AF-A0A960K2C4-F1
#
_cell.length_a   1.000
_cell.length_b   1.000
_cell.length_c   1.000
_cell.angle_alpha   90.00
_cell.angle_beta   90.00
_cell.angle_gamma   90.00
#
_symmetry.space_group_name_H-M   'P 1'
#
loop_
_entity.id
_entity.type
_entity.pdbx_description
1 polymer ?
#
loop_
_entity_poly.entity_id
_entity_poly.type
_entity_poly.pdbx_seq_one_letter_code
_entity_poly.pdbx_strand_id
1 'polypeptide(L)'
;MSEAFLIWLLAGTACSSIALFYFLAFRRRNRLDRKRLEEAKALGIDRPMGQFPYIDPAICIGCGGCIKACPEKDVLGMVGGLAAVVNGVRCLGISQCEKVCPVGA
;
A
#
# COMPACT_ATOMS: atom_id res chain seq x y z
N MET A 1 10.51 -25.24 41.32
CA MET A 1 10.64 -23.77 41.08
C MET A 1 11.70 -23.44 40.03
N SER A 2 12.84 -24.14 39.98
CA SER A 2 13.91 -23.93 39.00
C SER A 2 13.55 -24.27 37.55
N GLU A 3 12.80 -25.35 37.31
CA GLU A 3 12.46 -25.81 35.94
C GLU A 3 11.54 -24.84 35.20
N ALA A 4 10.51 -24.33 35.87
CA ALA A 4 9.63 -23.31 35.30
C ALA A 4 10.40 -22.03 34.96
N PHE A 5 11.32 -21.61 35.82
CA PHE A 5 12.15 -20.43 35.58
C PHE A 5 13.06 -20.61 34.35
N LEU A 6 13.69 -21.78 34.19
CA LEU A 6 14.51 -22.10 33.02
C LEU A 6 13.68 -22.09 31.71
N ILE A 7 12.46 -22.64 31.73
CA ILE A 7 11.57 -22.64 30.55
C ILE A 7 11.22 -21.21 30.13
N TRP A 8 10.82 -20.36 31.06
CA TRP A 8 10.48 -18.96 30.74
C TRP A 8 11.68 -18.16 30.23
N LEU A 9 12.88 -18.44 30.75
CA LEU A 9 14.11 -17.76 30.32
C LEU A 9 14.50 -18.19 28.89
N LEU A 10 14.43 -19.49 28.58
CA LEU A 10 14.67 -20.00 27.23
C LEU A 10 13.62 -19.51 26.22
N ALA A 11 12.33 -19.53 26.59
CA ALA A 11 11.26 -19.00 25.74
C ALA A 11 11.44 -17.49 25.51
N GLY A 12 11.73 -16.72 26.57
CA GLY A 12 11.95 -15.28 26.50
C GLY A 12 13.14 -14.90 25.61
N THR A 13 14.25 -15.62 25.72
CA THR A 13 15.44 -15.42 24.87
C THR A 13 15.20 -15.83 23.42
N ALA A 14 14.49 -16.93 23.17
CA ALA A 14 14.10 -17.34 21.83
C ALA A 14 13.16 -16.30 21.18
N CYS A 15 12.10 -15.87 21.87
CA CYS A 15 11.19 -14.83 21.39
C CYS A 15 11.92 -13.50 21.16
N SER A 16 12.79 -13.08 22.09
CA SER A 16 13.55 -11.84 21.98
C SER A 16 14.54 -11.87 20.81
N SER A 17 15.20 -13.02 20.56
CA SER A 17 16.13 -13.15 19.43
C SER A 17 15.41 -13.10 18.09
N ILE A 18 14.25 -13.75 17.96
CA ILE A 18 13.39 -13.68 16.76
C ILE A 18 12.89 -12.24 16.57
N ALA A 19 12.34 -11.62 17.61
CA ALA A 19 11.83 -10.24 17.55
C ALA A 19 12.95 -9.25 17.17
N LEU A 20 14.14 -9.39 17.78
CA LEU A 20 15.30 -8.57 17.47
C LEU A 20 15.76 -8.76 16.02
N PHE A 21 15.82 -10.00 15.53
CA PHE A 21 16.18 -10.28 14.14
C PHE A 21 15.21 -9.63 13.16
N TYR A 22 13.91 -9.81 13.36
CA TYR A 22 12.88 -9.18 12.53
C TYR A 22 12.95 -7.65 12.63
N PHE A 23 13.13 -7.09 13.82
CA PHE A 23 13.26 -5.65 14.03
C PHE A 23 14.49 -5.07 13.31
N LEU A 24 15.65 -5.72 13.41
CA LEU A 24 16.87 -5.29 12.73
C LEU A 24 16.74 -5.40 11.21
N ALA A 25 16.17 -6.51 10.70
CA ALA A 25 15.92 -6.70 9.28
C ALA A 25 14.93 -5.67 8.73
N PHE A 26 13.85 -5.39 9.47
CA PHE A 26 12.87 -4.36 9.14
C PHE A 26 13.49 -2.96 9.11
N ARG A 27 14.32 -2.63 10.12
CA ARG A 27 15.03 -1.35 10.18
C ARG A 27 15.99 -1.16 9.00
N ARG A 28 16.64 -2.23 8.53
CA ARG A 28 17.49 -2.19 7.33
C ARG A 28 16.67 -1.94 6.06
N ARG A 29 15.56 -2.67 5.86
CA ARG A 29 14.67 -2.48 4.70
C ARG A 29 14.11 -1.06 4.63
N ASN A 30 13.57 -0.56 5.74
CA ASN A 30 13.02 0.80 5.81
C ASN A 30 14.05 1.89 5.47
N ARG A 31 15.32 1.69 5.84
CA ARG A 31 16.40 2.63 5.47
C ARG A 31 16.66 2.63 3.96
N LEU A 32 16.66 1.47 3.32
CA LEU A 32 16.85 1.35 1.87
C LEU A 32 15.67 1.95 1.10
N ASP A 33 14.44 1.61 1.50
CA ASP A 33 13.24 2.11 0.83
C ASP A 33 13.09 3.62 1.00
N ARG A 34 13.52 4.20 2.14
CA ARG A 34 13.56 5.66 2.31
C ARG A 34 14.55 6.33 1.36
N LYS A 35 15.73 5.75 1.15
CA LYS A 35 16.69 6.27 0.16
C LYS A 35 16.13 6.21 -1.26
N ARG A 36 15.49 5.10 -1.63
CA ARG A 36 14.82 4.94 -2.94
C ARG A 36 13.71 5.97 -3.13
N LEU A 37 12.93 6.25 -2.09
CA LEU A 37 11.90 7.27 -2.13
C LEU A 37 12.50 8.68 -2.30
N GLU A 38 13.57 9.01 -1.57
CA GLU A 38 14.29 10.27 -1.73
C GLU A 38 14.87 10.43 -3.14
N GLU A 39 15.42 9.37 -3.71
CA GLU A 39 15.91 9.33 -5.10
C GLU A 39 14.77 9.50 -6.11
N ALA A 40 13.66 8.79 -5.94
CA ALA A 40 12.47 8.95 -6.78
C ALA A 40 11.92 10.37 -6.73
N LYS A 41 11.91 11.01 -5.55
CA LYS A 41 11.53 12.42 -5.37
C LYS A 41 12.50 13.37 -6.05
N ALA A 42 13.81 13.12 -5.95
CA ALA A 42 14.83 13.94 -6.61
C ALA A 42 14.73 13.87 -8.14
N LEU A 43 14.35 12.72 -8.67
CA LEU A 43 14.08 12.49 -10.10
C LEU A 43 12.69 12.98 -10.53
N GLY A 44 11.82 13.39 -9.61
CA GLY A 44 10.45 13.84 -9.89
C GLY A 44 9.50 12.72 -10.36
N ILE A 45 9.86 11.46 -10.13
CA ILE A 45 9.10 10.26 -10.52
C ILE A 45 8.36 9.63 -9.33
N ASP A 46 8.30 10.32 -8.19
CA ASP A 46 7.62 9.87 -6.97
C ASP A 46 6.09 9.86 -7.10
N ARG A 47 5.58 10.48 -8.17
CA ARG A 47 4.16 10.56 -8.50
C ARG A 47 3.92 10.00 -9.91
N PRO A 48 2.75 9.40 -10.16
CA PRO A 48 2.39 8.90 -11.49
C PRO A 48 2.48 10.05 -12.52
N MET A 49 3.28 9.85 -13.57
CA MET A 49 3.55 10.87 -14.61
C MET A 49 2.52 10.89 -15.76
N GLY A 50 1.50 10.02 -15.72
CA GLY A 50 0.49 9.87 -16.77
C GLY A 50 -0.88 10.44 -16.42
N GLN A 51 -1.83 10.33 -17.36
CA GLN A 51 -3.24 10.54 -17.05
C GLN A 51 -3.76 9.36 -16.23
N PHE A 52 -4.24 9.63 -15.03
CA PHE A 52 -4.91 8.67 -14.16
C PHE A 52 -6.23 9.29 -13.69
N PRO A 53 -7.25 8.47 -13.38
CA PRO A 53 -8.52 8.99 -12.91
C PRO A 53 -8.32 9.73 -11.58
N TYR A 54 -8.82 10.96 -11.48
CA TYR A 54 -9.02 11.62 -10.20
C TYR A 54 -10.39 11.20 -9.67
N ILE A 55 -10.45 10.71 -8.43
CA ILE A 55 -11.71 10.33 -7.78
C ILE A 55 -12.05 11.40 -6.75
N ASP A 56 -13.21 12.03 -6.90
CA ASP A 56 -13.70 13.02 -5.95
C ASP A 56 -14.31 12.32 -4.71
N PRO A 57 -13.64 12.42 -3.54
CA PRO A 57 -14.14 11.79 -2.32
C PRO A 57 -15.44 12.41 -1.80
N ALA A 58 -15.82 13.63 -2.22
CA ALA A 58 -17.04 14.29 -1.77
C ALA A 58 -18.31 13.63 -2.34
N ILE A 59 -18.22 13.01 -3.51
CA ILE A 59 -19.35 12.36 -4.20
C ILE A 59 -19.18 10.86 -4.37
N CYS A 60 -18.00 10.31 -4.08
CA CYS A 60 -17.78 8.87 -4.11
C CYS A 60 -18.63 8.14 -3.06
N ILE A 61 -19.45 7.19 -3.51
CA ILE A 61 -20.32 6.37 -2.65
C ILE A 61 -19.71 4.99 -2.29
N GLY A 62 -18.46 4.74 -2.66
CA GLY A 62 -17.77 3.49 -2.30
C GLY A 62 -18.28 2.22 -2.98
N CYS A 63 -19.01 2.31 -4.10
CA CYS A 63 -19.63 1.13 -4.73
C CYS A 63 -18.63 0.14 -5.36
N GLY A 64 -17.38 0.58 -5.62
CA GLY A 64 -16.32 -0.26 -6.18
C GLY A 64 -16.51 -0.67 -7.64
N GLY A 65 -17.46 -0.10 -8.37
CA GLY A 65 -17.69 -0.39 -9.79
C GLY A 65 -16.46 -0.10 -10.66
N CYS A 66 -15.83 1.06 -10.43
CA CYS A 66 -14.62 1.48 -11.14
C CYS A 66 -13.43 0.51 -10.93
N ILE A 67 -13.29 -0.05 -9.73
CA ILE A 67 -12.24 -1.04 -9.40
C ILE A 67 -12.44 -2.31 -10.23
N LYS A 68 -13.67 -2.83 -10.27
CA LYS A 68 -14.01 -4.06 -11.02
C LYS A 68 -13.92 -3.88 -12.53
N ALA A 69 -14.23 -2.70 -13.03
CA ALA A 69 -14.26 -2.41 -14.46
C ALA A 69 -12.86 -2.15 -15.06
N CYS A 70 -11.83 -1.91 -14.25
CA CYS A 70 -10.50 -1.62 -14.75
C CYS A 70 -9.83 -2.90 -15.33
N PRO A 71 -9.50 -2.93 -16.64
CA PRO A 71 -8.90 -4.11 -17.27
C PRO A 71 -7.47 -4.37 -16.79
N GLU A 72 -6.73 -3.30 -16.48
CA GLU A 72 -5.34 -3.36 -16.04
C GLU A 72 -5.18 -4.02 -14.66
N LYS A 73 -6.24 -3.96 -13.84
CA LYS A 73 -6.24 -4.37 -12.42
C LYS A 73 -5.23 -3.58 -11.58
N ASP A 74 -5.48 -3.50 -10.28
CA ASP A 74 -4.65 -2.80 -9.29
C ASP A 74 -4.33 -1.32 -9.57
N VAL A 75 -5.01 -0.67 -10.54
CA VAL A 75 -4.91 0.79 -10.75
C VAL A 75 -5.69 1.53 -9.66
N LEU A 76 -6.91 1.05 -9.39
CA LEU A 76 -7.83 1.55 -8.39
C LEU A 76 -7.98 0.55 -7.26
N GLY A 77 -8.15 1.05 -6.04
CA GLY A 77 -8.41 0.27 -4.84
C GLY A 77 -9.38 0.98 -3.91
N MET A 78 -9.78 0.30 -2.83
CA MET A 78 -10.64 0.88 -1.80
C MET A 78 -9.81 1.32 -0.60
N VAL A 79 -9.88 2.60 -0.26
CA VAL A 79 -9.15 3.21 0.86
C VAL A 79 -10.16 4.01 1.69
N GLY A 80 -10.34 3.63 2.95
CA GLY A 80 -11.30 4.30 3.83
C GLY A 80 -12.76 4.22 3.35
N GLY A 81 -13.13 3.16 2.62
CA GLY A 81 -14.46 2.97 2.05
C GLY A 81 -14.70 3.71 0.73
N LEU A 82 -13.76 4.52 0.27
CA LEU A 82 -13.83 5.24 -1.00
C LEU A 82 -12.89 4.63 -2.02
N ALA A 83 -13.21 4.80 -3.30
CA ALA A 83 -12.30 4.41 -4.37
C ALA A 83 -11.13 5.41 -4.43
N ALA A 84 -9.92 4.91 -4.65
CA ALA A 84 -8.71 5.71 -4.75
C ALA A 84 -7.74 5.10 -5.76
N VAL A 85 -6.88 5.93 -6.35
CA VAL A 85 -5.79 5.46 -7.21
C VAL A 85 -4.68 4.89 -6.33
N VAL A 86 -4.40 3.59 -6.50
CA VAL A 86 -3.35 2.88 -5.76
C VAL A 86 -2.12 2.61 -6.64
N ASN A 87 -2.29 2.57 -7.97
CA ASN A 87 -1.19 2.44 -8.92
C ASN A 87 -1.50 3.17 -10.24
N GLY A 88 -1.34 4.50 -10.23
CA GLY A 88 -1.60 5.34 -11.40
C GLY A 88 -0.68 5.05 -12.60
N VAL A 89 0.50 4.47 -12.37
CA VAL A 89 1.49 4.16 -13.43
C VAL A 89 0.98 3.07 -14.37
N ARG A 90 0.08 2.19 -13.90
CA ARG A 90 -0.54 1.14 -14.72
C ARG A 90 -1.77 1.64 -15.51
N CYS A 91 -2.17 2.90 -15.35
CA CYS A 91 -3.33 3.42 -16.07
C CYS A 91 -2.99 3.66 -17.55
N LEU A 92 -3.74 3.03 -18.45
CA LEU A 92 -3.61 3.22 -19.91
C LEU A 92 -4.57 4.29 -20.47
N GLY A 93 -5.40 4.93 -19.64
CA GLY A 93 -6.31 6.00 -20.09
C GLY A 93 -7.55 5.52 -20.87
N ILE A 94 -8.02 4.28 -20.67
CA ILE A 94 -9.18 3.70 -21.40
C ILE A 94 -10.54 4.22 -20.87
N SER A 95 -10.54 5.00 -19.78
CA SER A 95 -11.73 5.64 -19.16
C SER A 95 -12.91 4.70 -18.86
N GLN A 96 -12.64 3.41 -18.64
CA GLN A 96 -13.69 2.45 -18.30
C GLN A 96 -14.26 2.69 -16.89
N CYS A 97 -13.43 3.21 -15.97
CA CYS A 97 -13.84 3.57 -14.62
C CYS A 97 -14.90 4.67 -14.58
N GLU A 98 -14.77 5.66 -15.46
CA GLU A 98 -15.72 6.78 -15.61
C GLU A 98 -17.10 6.27 -16.07
N LYS A 99 -17.13 5.42 -17.10
CA LYS A 99 -18.38 4.89 -17.68
C LYS A 99 -19.25 4.10 -16.70
N VAL A 100 -18.63 3.44 -15.73
CA VAL A 100 -19.35 2.60 -14.76
C VAL A 100 -19.68 3.33 -13.46
N CYS A 101 -19.20 4.57 -13.28
CA CYS A 101 -19.41 5.31 -12.05
C CYS A 101 -20.84 5.89 -12.03
N PRO A 102 -21.73 5.42 -11.13
CA PRO A 102 -23.13 5.87 -11.13
C PRO A 102 -23.28 7.33 -10.68
N VAL A 103 -22.27 7.88 -10.02
CA VAL A 103 -22.26 9.23 -9.44
C VAL A 103 -21.24 10.16 -10.11
N GLY A 104 -20.50 9.68 -11.11
CA GLY A 104 -19.47 10.47 -11.78
C GLY A 104 -18.35 10.97 -10.85
N ALA A 105 -18.10 10.24 -9.76
CA ALA A 105 -17.01 10.49 -8.82
C ALA A 105 -15.63 10.24 -9.44
#